data_AF-A0A9K3I1J4-F1
#
_entry.id   AF-A0A9K3I1J4-F1
#
_cell.length_a   1.000
_cell.length_b   1.000
_cell.length_c   1.000
_cell.angle_alpha   90.00
_cell.angle_beta   90.00
_cell.angle_gamma   90.00
#
_symmetry.space_group_name_H-M   'P 1'
#
loop_
_entity.id
_entity.type
_entity.pdbx_description
1 polymer ?
#
loop_
_entity_poly.entity_id
_entity_poly.type
_entity_poly.pdbx_seq_one_letter_code
_entity_poly.pdbx_strand_id
1 'polypeptide(L)'
;MASVNSFVAPTTGDQPWVDQMRKTLKTQLAVPIDTPPLSIFSVPQILKDEKPEAYEPQKFGLGPKHHFRTELYSKMQQNKLTAVKRVIKPYQIPDLEDQVAERIKNIIPVLSPCYDSFPETDEDAFAWLFAIDGLFLLDQLGVYLDKGFSIDEKDLIMLENQIPLIVLKEIEKALSDAGGQDAKDFWESKFRYFAEKNSPFLLSKKNIDFDRVNHLLCYMYHSIVDNEVLGDVAFLKPGSIPDEKPAAEELIEAVIQAAGLIPGAKPFLGILESLEKILYETDKEASSIQEIQVPSVSELSDTAGVKFVLSTNEEGIRNISFADGTCNLPVITLNYDTEVILRNLMAYEKLMTKNSLMGGFGLELTEYVDFMCGIIDDAKDVKVLREQKIIQGDLRDEEIVKLFNGIGRSLGNMSGQSNLRKTVAELNKVYDNVPSVRIQREAEKQARAAAKAITFLVSISGTLVLAREALVQASGSNATQSIVNFVSEHFGVFSSLIQ
;
A
#
# COMPACT_ATOMS: atom_id res chain seq x y z
N MET A 1 51.03 -6.83 21.02
CA MET A 1 51.34 -5.42 21.32
C MET A 1 50.17 -4.59 20.82
N ALA A 2 49.51 -3.89 21.74
CA ALA A 2 48.40 -2.99 21.44
C ALA A 2 48.90 -1.81 20.60
N SER A 3 48.18 -1.47 19.53
CA SER A 3 48.29 -0.18 18.86
C SER A 3 47.05 0.62 19.19
N VAL A 4 47.30 1.76 19.82
CA VAL A 4 46.39 2.70 20.45
C VAL A 4 45.31 3.20 19.47
N ASN A 5 44.05 3.10 19.89
CA ASN A 5 42.93 3.85 19.31
C ASN A 5 43.23 5.34 19.40
N SER A 6 43.53 5.97 18.26
CA SER A 6 43.43 7.42 18.15
C SER A 6 41.95 7.77 18.06
N PHE A 7 41.43 8.38 19.13
CA PHE A 7 40.21 9.15 19.06
C PHE A 7 40.42 10.25 18.02
N VAL A 8 39.88 10.05 16.83
CA VAL A 8 39.80 11.07 15.78
C VAL A 8 38.85 12.15 16.29
N ALA A 9 39.35 13.38 16.41
CA ALA A 9 38.55 14.55 16.75
C ALA A 9 37.42 14.77 15.72
N PRO A 10 36.29 15.40 16.10
CA PRO A 10 35.19 15.66 15.18
C PRO A 10 35.69 16.49 14.01
N THR A 11 35.50 15.99 12.80
CA THR A 11 35.77 16.74 11.59
C THR A 11 34.77 17.89 11.49
N THR A 12 35.19 19.01 10.91
CA THR A 12 34.44 20.27 10.75
C THR A 12 33.11 20.18 10.00
N GLY A 13 32.63 18.97 9.66
CA GLY A 13 31.33 18.71 9.06
C GLY A 13 30.17 18.60 10.06
N ASP A 14 30.44 18.39 11.35
CA ASP A 14 29.38 18.18 12.35
C ASP A 14 28.82 19.51 12.88
N GLN A 15 29.59 20.59 12.85
CA GLN A 15 29.18 21.88 13.42
C GLN A 15 27.99 22.53 12.69
N PRO A 16 27.93 22.53 11.33
CA PRO A 16 26.74 22.97 10.60
C PRO A 16 25.49 22.16 10.95
N TRP A 17 25.62 20.83 11.09
CA TRP A 17 24.53 19.97 11.52
C TRP A 17 24.07 20.29 12.95
N VAL A 18 25.02 20.46 13.90
CA VAL A 18 24.71 20.84 15.29
C VAL A 18 24.00 22.18 15.35
N ASP A 19 24.42 23.16 14.56
CA ASP A 19 23.81 24.49 14.54
C ASP A 19 22.42 24.47 13.89
N GLN A 20 22.22 23.69 12.82
CA GLN A 20 20.91 23.45 12.21
C GLN A 20 19.96 22.73 13.17
N MET A 21 20.40 21.66 13.84
CA MET A 21 19.61 20.94 14.84
C MET A 21 19.28 21.82 16.04
N ARG A 22 20.22 22.64 16.50
CA ARG A 22 19.98 23.61 17.58
C ARG A 22 18.98 24.68 17.16
N LYS A 23 19.04 25.20 15.93
CA LYS A 23 18.05 26.15 15.37
C LYS A 23 16.68 25.49 15.30
N THR A 24 16.61 24.28 14.76
CA THR A 24 15.37 23.49 14.62
C THR A 24 14.73 23.22 15.97
N LEU A 25 15.49 22.68 16.93
CA LEU A 25 15.01 22.38 18.28
C LEU A 25 14.54 23.64 19.01
N LYS A 26 15.31 24.74 18.96
CA LYS A 26 14.90 26.00 19.59
C LYS A 26 13.62 26.54 18.97
N THR A 27 13.44 26.39 17.66
CA THR A 27 12.23 26.86 16.97
C THR A 27 11.04 25.97 17.31
N GLN A 28 11.20 24.65 17.28
CA GLN A 28 10.16 23.70 17.71
C GLN A 28 9.74 23.92 19.17
N LEU A 29 10.68 24.28 20.06
CA LEU A 29 10.37 24.62 21.45
C LEU A 29 9.74 26.01 21.62
N ALA A 30 9.99 26.94 20.69
CA ALA A 30 9.46 28.31 20.74
C ALA A 30 8.08 28.44 20.11
N VAL A 31 7.75 27.56 19.15
CA VAL A 31 6.42 27.47 18.56
C VAL A 31 5.50 26.74 19.55
N PRO A 32 4.44 27.36 20.08
CA PRO A 32 3.54 26.74 21.06
C PRO A 32 2.63 25.64 20.46
N ILE A 33 2.87 25.24 19.21
CA ILE A 33 2.08 24.28 18.45
C ILE A 33 2.83 22.95 18.47
N ASP A 34 2.14 21.87 18.85
CA ASP A 34 2.69 20.53 18.74
C ASP A 34 3.15 20.28 17.29
N THR A 35 4.39 19.83 17.11
CA THR A 35 4.93 19.57 15.78
C THR A 35 4.13 18.43 15.14
N PRO A 36 3.45 18.65 13.99
CA PRO A 36 2.68 17.59 13.37
C PRO A 36 3.59 16.44 12.96
N PRO A 37 3.12 15.19 13.05
CA PRO A 37 3.91 14.04 12.67
C PRO A 37 4.13 13.99 11.15
N LEU A 38 5.16 13.23 10.77
CA LEU A 38 5.36 12.80 9.39
C LEU A 38 4.08 12.12 8.86
N SER A 39 3.51 12.70 7.79
CA SER A 39 2.23 12.24 7.22
C SER A 39 2.13 12.42 5.70
N ILE A 40 3.01 13.22 5.10
CA ILE A 40 3.08 13.43 3.66
C ILE A 40 4.30 12.68 3.12
N PHE A 41 4.05 11.56 2.47
CA PHE A 41 5.08 10.63 2.03
C PHE A 41 5.31 10.66 0.54
N SER A 42 6.49 10.21 0.15
CA SER A 42 6.81 9.79 -1.19
C SER A 42 6.28 8.38 -1.43
N VAL A 43 5.49 8.27 -2.48
CA VAL A 43 4.98 6.98 -2.94
C VAL A 43 6.17 6.16 -3.43
N PRO A 44 6.32 4.89 -3.01
CA PRO A 44 7.37 4.00 -3.50
C PRO A 44 7.36 3.88 -5.03
N GLN A 45 8.54 3.84 -5.65
CA GLN A 45 8.67 3.80 -7.11
C GLN A 45 7.94 2.61 -7.74
N ILE A 46 7.94 1.45 -7.07
CA ILE A 46 7.23 0.24 -7.52
C ILE A 46 5.74 0.53 -7.76
N LEU A 47 5.07 1.26 -6.87
CA LEU A 47 3.66 1.61 -7.04
C LEU A 47 3.47 2.62 -8.18
N LYS A 48 4.41 3.56 -8.34
CA LYS A 48 4.39 4.54 -9.44
C LYS A 48 4.62 3.89 -10.79
N ASP A 49 5.47 2.88 -10.88
CA ASP A 49 5.74 2.16 -12.14
C ASP A 49 4.52 1.37 -12.61
N GLU A 50 3.70 0.86 -11.69
CA GLU A 50 2.44 0.18 -11.99
C GLU A 50 1.35 1.13 -12.52
N LYS A 51 1.22 2.32 -11.91
CA LYS A 51 0.13 3.25 -12.22
C LYS A 51 0.53 4.71 -11.95
N PRO A 52 1.38 5.32 -12.80
CA PRO A 52 1.95 6.64 -12.52
C PRO A 52 0.87 7.73 -12.44
N GLU A 53 -0.16 7.64 -13.29
CA GLU A 53 -1.27 8.59 -13.33
C GLU A 53 -2.11 8.65 -12.05
N ALA A 54 -1.98 7.66 -11.16
CA ALA A 54 -2.69 7.62 -9.89
C ALA A 54 -1.96 8.35 -8.77
N TYR A 55 -0.66 8.60 -8.88
CA TYR A 55 0.14 9.17 -7.78
C TYR A 55 0.78 10.51 -8.12
N GLU A 56 0.88 10.84 -9.41
CA GLU A 56 1.46 12.10 -9.85
C GLU A 56 0.40 13.11 -10.29
N PRO A 57 0.43 14.35 -9.76
CA PRO A 57 -0.54 15.37 -10.14
C PRO A 57 -0.39 15.73 -11.61
N GLN A 58 -1.52 15.86 -12.30
CA GLN A 58 -1.55 16.05 -13.76
C GLN A 58 -1.78 17.50 -14.17
N LYS A 59 -2.37 18.31 -13.30
CA LYS A 59 -2.77 19.69 -13.62
C LYS A 59 -2.15 20.70 -12.67
N PHE A 60 -2.05 20.38 -11.38
CA PHE A 60 -1.36 21.25 -10.43
C PHE A 60 -0.64 20.50 -9.31
N GLY A 61 0.58 20.95 -9.04
CA GLY A 61 1.31 20.57 -7.82
C GLY A 61 0.92 21.48 -6.66
N LEU A 62 0.84 20.95 -5.45
CA LEU A 62 0.76 21.65 -4.18
C LEU A 62 1.97 21.27 -3.33
N GLY A 63 2.52 22.25 -2.63
CA GLY A 63 3.63 22.05 -1.73
C GLY A 63 4.95 21.81 -2.46
N PRO A 64 6.02 21.47 -1.72
CA PRO A 64 7.40 21.55 -2.21
C PRO A 64 7.74 20.53 -3.29
N LYS A 65 7.01 19.41 -3.35
CA LYS A 65 7.41 18.25 -4.13
C LYS A 65 7.20 18.39 -5.64
N HIS A 66 6.04 18.89 -6.04
CA HIS A 66 5.69 19.02 -7.46
C HIS A 66 5.77 20.45 -7.98
N HIS A 67 6.11 21.42 -7.13
CA HIS A 67 6.13 22.83 -7.48
C HIS A 67 7.04 23.15 -8.67
N PHE A 68 8.25 22.56 -8.74
CA PHE A 68 9.23 22.90 -9.77
C PHE A 68 9.12 22.08 -11.06
N ARG A 69 8.03 21.32 -11.27
CA ARG A 69 7.79 20.60 -12.53
C ARG A 69 7.33 21.55 -13.63
N THR A 70 8.20 21.82 -14.61
CA THR A 70 8.01 22.82 -15.69
C THR A 70 6.67 22.70 -16.43
N GLU A 71 6.19 21.47 -16.65
CA GLU A 71 4.95 21.17 -17.38
C GLU A 71 3.70 21.64 -16.65
N LEU A 72 3.68 21.55 -15.32
CA LEU A 72 2.59 22.01 -14.47
C LEU A 72 2.73 23.50 -14.14
N TYR A 73 3.96 24.00 -14.07
CA TYR A 73 4.28 25.30 -13.50
C TYR A 73 3.69 26.48 -14.30
N SER A 74 4.03 26.61 -15.58
CA SER A 74 3.80 27.86 -16.32
C SER A 74 2.32 28.27 -16.45
N LYS A 75 1.43 27.32 -16.75
CA LYS A 75 -0.01 27.59 -16.89
C LYS A 75 -0.72 27.65 -15.53
N MET A 76 -0.26 26.88 -14.55
CA MET A 76 -0.94 26.77 -13.26
C MET A 76 -0.63 27.94 -12.32
N GLN A 77 0.58 28.49 -12.35
CA GLN A 77 0.93 29.61 -11.46
C GLN A 77 -0.01 30.81 -11.65
N GLN A 78 -0.41 31.10 -12.89
CA GLN A 78 -1.36 32.19 -13.14
C GLN A 78 -2.76 31.91 -12.53
N ASN A 79 -3.21 30.66 -12.55
CA ASN A 79 -4.47 30.27 -11.93
C ASN A 79 -4.41 30.40 -10.41
N LYS A 80 -3.31 29.95 -9.79
CA LYS A 80 -3.06 30.11 -8.36
C LYS A 80 -3.05 31.57 -7.93
N LEU A 81 -2.32 32.43 -8.65
CA LEU A 81 -2.30 33.86 -8.37
C LEU A 81 -3.68 34.51 -8.55
N THR A 82 -4.49 34.00 -9.49
CA THR A 82 -5.88 34.48 -9.66
C THR A 82 -6.77 34.06 -8.48
N ALA A 83 -6.59 32.85 -7.96
CA ALA A 83 -7.27 32.37 -6.76
C ALA A 83 -6.86 33.17 -5.51
N VAL A 84 -5.56 33.37 -5.30
CA VAL A 84 -5.01 34.23 -4.24
C VAL A 84 -5.67 35.62 -4.28
N LYS A 85 -5.75 36.23 -5.46
CA LYS A 85 -6.44 37.54 -5.63
C LYS A 85 -7.92 37.49 -5.26
N ARG A 86 -8.65 36.40 -5.54
CA ARG A 86 -10.06 36.27 -5.14
C ARG A 86 -10.22 36.18 -3.63
N VAL A 87 -9.30 35.52 -2.93
CA VAL A 87 -9.33 35.36 -1.48
C VAL A 87 -8.91 36.64 -0.76
N ILE A 88 -7.83 37.29 -1.20
CA ILE A 88 -7.25 38.45 -0.48
C ILE A 88 -7.99 39.75 -0.77
N LYS A 89 -8.39 40.01 -2.02
CA LYS A 89 -8.95 41.31 -2.44
C LYS A 89 -10.17 41.79 -1.62
N PRO A 90 -11.10 40.92 -1.17
CA PRO A 90 -12.23 41.34 -0.35
C PRO A 90 -11.86 42.04 0.96
N TYR A 91 -10.71 41.72 1.55
CA TYR A 91 -10.25 42.28 2.83
C TYR A 91 -9.77 43.73 2.72
N GLN A 92 -9.37 44.19 1.53
CA GLN A 92 -8.89 45.56 1.27
C GLN A 92 -7.73 46.01 2.19
N ILE A 93 -6.94 45.06 2.69
CA ILE A 93 -5.76 45.31 3.51
C ILE A 93 -4.52 45.32 2.61
N PRO A 94 -3.69 46.37 2.67
CA PRO A 94 -2.42 46.41 1.95
C PRO A 94 -1.48 45.27 2.39
N ASP A 95 -0.80 44.67 1.43
CA ASP A 95 0.28 43.69 1.65
C ASP A 95 -0.14 42.49 2.53
N LEU A 96 -1.42 42.10 2.46
CA LEU A 96 -1.95 40.97 3.23
C LEU A 96 -1.28 39.66 2.81
N GLU A 97 -0.93 39.53 1.53
CA GLU A 97 -0.14 38.43 1.00
C GLU A 97 1.22 38.29 1.68
N ASP A 98 1.92 39.40 1.93
CA ASP A 98 3.21 39.43 2.62
C ASP A 98 3.02 39.05 4.10
N GLN A 99 1.94 39.52 4.75
CA GLN A 99 1.62 39.15 6.13
C GLN A 99 1.34 37.64 6.27
N VAL A 100 0.64 37.04 5.30
CA VAL A 100 0.42 35.59 5.25
C VAL A 100 1.74 34.85 5.07
N ALA A 101 2.58 35.29 4.12
CA ALA A 101 3.89 34.67 3.88
C ALA A 101 4.79 34.75 5.12
N GLU A 102 4.85 35.89 5.81
CA GLU A 102 5.66 36.07 7.01
C GLU A 102 5.20 35.16 8.17
N ARG A 103 3.89 34.96 8.34
CA ARG A 103 3.36 33.99 9.32
C ARG A 103 3.78 32.57 9.00
N ILE A 104 3.67 32.18 7.74
CA ILE A 104 4.08 30.85 7.29
C ILE A 104 5.59 30.65 7.47
N LYS A 105 6.40 31.68 7.21
CA LYS A 105 7.85 31.66 7.41
C LYS A 105 8.22 31.23 8.83
N ASN A 106 7.49 31.73 9.83
CA ASN A 106 7.70 31.40 11.24
C ASN A 106 7.44 29.93 11.60
N ILE A 107 6.65 29.20 10.79
CA ILE A 107 6.34 27.79 11.04
C ILE A 107 7.09 26.82 10.12
N ILE A 108 7.92 27.29 9.17
CA ILE A 108 8.67 26.40 8.25
C ILE A 108 9.44 25.28 8.98
N PRO A 109 10.15 25.54 10.10
CA PRO A 109 10.85 24.47 10.83
C PRO A 109 9.92 23.40 11.42
N VAL A 110 8.64 23.73 11.60
CA VAL A 110 7.57 22.81 12.04
C VAL A 110 6.93 22.10 10.83
N LEU A 111 6.98 22.68 9.63
CA LEU A 111 6.48 22.07 8.40
C LEU A 111 7.40 20.97 7.86
N SER A 112 8.71 21.15 7.93
CA SER A 112 9.68 20.21 7.36
C SER A 112 9.49 18.76 7.86
N PRO A 113 9.27 18.49 9.16
CA PRO A 113 9.00 17.14 9.67
C PRO A 113 7.71 16.48 9.16
N CYS A 114 6.78 17.24 8.58
CA CYS A 114 5.53 16.70 8.03
C CYS A 114 5.78 15.89 6.75
N TYR A 115 6.91 16.11 6.07
CA TYR A 115 7.29 15.51 4.80
C TYR A 115 8.44 14.53 4.96
N ASP A 116 8.40 13.41 4.23
CA ASP A 116 9.51 12.44 4.25
C ASP A 116 10.75 12.94 3.50
N SER A 117 10.55 13.87 2.58
CA SER A 117 11.58 14.57 1.84
C SER A 117 11.22 16.04 1.77
N PHE A 118 12.06 16.88 2.38
CA PHE A 118 11.92 18.33 2.36
C PHE A 118 13.21 18.95 1.82
N PRO A 119 13.20 19.59 0.64
CA PRO A 119 14.42 20.14 0.04
C PRO A 119 15.03 21.22 0.94
N GLU A 120 16.37 21.27 1.01
CA GLU A 120 17.06 22.42 1.59
C GLU A 120 16.97 23.59 0.60
N THR A 121 16.10 24.55 0.88
CA THR A 121 15.85 25.72 0.03
C THR A 121 15.61 26.95 0.91
N ASP A 122 15.69 28.12 0.29
CA ASP A 122 15.40 29.42 0.90
C ASP A 122 14.05 29.42 1.64
N GLU A 123 14.07 29.75 2.93
CA GLU A 123 12.88 29.84 3.79
C GLU A 123 11.87 30.86 3.21
N ASP A 124 12.33 31.93 2.58
CA ASP A 124 11.47 32.92 1.93
C ASP A 124 10.71 32.32 0.72
N ALA A 125 11.39 31.50 -0.09
CA ALA A 125 10.76 30.82 -1.21
C ALA A 125 9.68 29.83 -0.74
N PHE A 126 9.95 29.07 0.33
CA PHE A 126 8.96 28.16 0.90
C PHE A 126 7.79 28.87 1.56
N ALA A 127 8.02 30.00 2.21
CA ALA A 127 6.96 30.81 2.79
C ALA A 127 5.95 31.22 1.71
N TRP A 128 6.44 31.76 0.59
CA TRP A 128 5.61 32.13 -0.55
C TRP A 128 4.95 30.94 -1.22
N LEU A 129 5.66 29.82 -1.36
CA LEU A 129 5.11 28.58 -1.89
C LEU A 129 3.86 28.14 -1.11
N PHE A 130 4.00 27.99 0.20
CA PHE A 130 2.93 27.53 1.08
C PHE A 130 1.80 28.56 1.19
N ALA A 131 2.11 29.85 1.18
CA ALA A 131 1.11 30.92 1.15
C ALA A 131 0.22 30.82 -0.10
N ILE A 132 0.85 30.76 -1.28
CA ILE A 132 0.14 30.70 -2.56
C ILE A 132 -0.67 29.40 -2.66
N ASP A 133 -0.07 28.27 -2.33
CA ASP A 133 -0.72 26.96 -2.47
C ASP A 133 -1.84 26.75 -1.45
N GLY A 134 -1.67 27.23 -0.21
CA GLY A 134 -2.71 27.18 0.82
C GLY A 134 -3.89 28.11 0.52
N LEU A 135 -3.64 29.33 0.04
CA LEU A 135 -4.70 30.26 -0.39
C LEU A 135 -5.41 29.76 -1.66
N PHE A 136 -4.67 29.14 -2.58
CA PHE A 136 -5.26 28.47 -3.74
C PHE A 136 -6.17 27.32 -3.30
N LEU A 137 -5.72 26.45 -2.39
CA LEU A 137 -6.52 25.36 -1.83
C LEU A 137 -7.79 25.89 -1.15
N LEU A 138 -7.67 26.98 -0.39
CA LEU A 138 -8.81 27.66 0.24
C LEU A 138 -9.86 28.07 -0.80
N ASP A 139 -9.42 28.74 -1.87
CA ASP A 139 -10.29 29.18 -2.96
C ASP A 139 -10.93 27.99 -3.69
N GLN A 140 -10.16 26.93 -3.99
CA GLN A 140 -10.70 25.74 -4.65
C GLN A 140 -11.78 25.07 -3.79
N LEU A 141 -11.53 24.86 -2.49
CA LEU A 141 -12.52 24.27 -1.59
C LEU A 141 -13.73 25.20 -1.35
N GLY A 142 -13.55 26.52 -1.41
CA GLY A 142 -14.65 27.50 -1.36
C GLY A 142 -15.53 27.46 -2.62
N VAL A 143 -14.92 27.54 -3.80
CA VAL A 143 -15.64 27.42 -5.09
C VAL A 143 -16.37 26.08 -5.18
N TYR A 144 -15.74 25.02 -4.67
CA TYR A 144 -16.32 23.69 -4.67
C TYR A 144 -17.62 23.60 -3.86
N LEU A 145 -17.63 24.20 -2.66
CA LEU A 145 -18.83 24.33 -1.84
C LEU A 145 -19.95 25.11 -2.56
N ASP A 146 -19.61 26.23 -3.19
CA ASP A 146 -20.60 27.16 -3.75
C ASP A 146 -21.19 26.70 -5.09
N LYS A 147 -20.38 26.05 -5.94
CA LYS A 147 -20.72 25.81 -7.35
C LYS A 147 -20.77 24.33 -7.73
N GLY A 148 -20.28 23.41 -6.87
CA GLY A 148 -20.26 21.97 -7.15
C GLY A 148 -19.33 21.55 -8.30
N PHE A 149 -18.52 22.46 -8.84
CA PHE A 149 -17.52 22.19 -9.88
C PHE A 149 -16.20 22.87 -9.47
N SER A 150 -15.14 22.07 -9.35
CA SER A 150 -13.77 22.57 -9.17
C SER A 150 -12.84 22.00 -10.23
N ILE A 151 -11.66 22.60 -10.36
CA ILE A 151 -10.57 22.06 -11.16
C ILE A 151 -10.10 20.76 -10.49
N ASP A 152 -10.42 19.63 -11.14
CA ASP A 152 -9.78 18.32 -11.01
C ASP A 152 -9.46 17.85 -9.59
N GLU A 153 -10.52 17.39 -8.92
CA GLU A 153 -10.57 16.91 -7.54
C GLU A 153 -9.51 15.83 -7.25
N LYS A 154 -9.15 15.03 -8.26
CA LYS A 154 -8.14 13.97 -8.13
C LYS A 154 -6.73 14.46 -7.80
N ASP A 155 -6.32 15.66 -8.23
CA ASP A 155 -4.99 16.17 -7.88
C ASP A 155 -4.94 16.57 -6.39
N LEU A 156 -6.08 16.96 -5.79
CA LEU A 156 -6.17 17.34 -4.38
C LEU A 156 -6.05 16.16 -3.41
N ILE A 157 -6.36 14.94 -3.86
CA ILE A 157 -6.35 13.74 -3.00
C ILE A 157 -5.02 12.99 -3.05
N MET A 158 -4.12 13.34 -3.98
CA MET A 158 -2.86 12.60 -4.14
C MET A 158 -1.93 12.78 -2.93
N LEU A 159 -1.34 11.68 -2.45
CA LEU A 159 -0.52 11.64 -1.25
C LEU A 159 0.69 12.57 -1.34
N GLU A 160 1.33 12.64 -2.51
CA GLU A 160 2.50 13.50 -2.74
C GLU A 160 2.13 14.98 -2.91
N ASN A 161 0.84 15.30 -3.02
CA ASN A 161 0.29 16.61 -3.38
C ASN A 161 -0.51 17.27 -2.23
N GLN A 162 -0.10 17.02 -0.99
CA GLN A 162 -0.81 17.49 0.21
C GLN A 162 -0.16 18.76 0.80
N ILE A 163 -0.98 19.57 1.49
CA ILE A 163 -0.52 20.69 2.31
C ILE A 163 -0.87 20.40 3.77
N PRO A 164 0.08 20.54 4.72
CA PRO A 164 -0.20 20.40 6.15
C PRO A 164 -1.29 21.37 6.61
N LEU A 165 -2.26 20.87 7.38
CA LEU A 165 -3.39 21.65 7.91
C LEU A 165 -2.93 22.86 8.73
N ILE A 166 -1.78 22.77 9.41
CA ILE A 166 -1.20 23.90 10.15
C ILE A 166 -0.94 25.12 9.25
N VAL A 167 -0.56 24.94 7.98
CA VAL A 167 -0.43 26.05 7.01
C VAL A 167 -1.78 26.74 6.82
N LEU A 168 -2.84 25.95 6.66
CA LEU A 168 -4.19 26.44 6.45
C LEU A 168 -4.75 27.15 7.70
N LYS A 169 -4.44 26.64 8.90
CA LYS A 169 -4.75 27.29 10.18
C LYS A 169 -4.03 28.64 10.32
N GLU A 170 -2.76 28.75 9.91
CA GLU A 170 -2.05 30.04 9.95
C GLU A 170 -2.56 31.04 8.91
N ILE A 171 -2.93 30.58 7.70
CA ILE A 171 -3.60 31.42 6.71
C ILE A 171 -4.93 31.95 7.26
N GLU A 172 -5.74 31.07 7.84
CA GLU A 172 -7.02 31.47 8.45
C GLU A 172 -6.81 32.50 9.55
N LYS A 173 -5.88 32.29 10.48
CA LYS A 173 -5.56 33.28 11.52
C LYS A 173 -5.18 34.63 10.92
N ALA A 174 -4.35 34.64 9.87
CA ALA A 174 -3.97 35.87 9.18
C ALA A 174 -5.18 36.61 8.58
N LEU A 175 -6.12 35.86 7.99
CA LEU A 175 -7.35 36.41 7.42
C LEU A 175 -8.36 36.86 8.50
N SER A 176 -8.45 36.14 9.62
CA SER A 176 -9.29 36.50 10.77
C SER A 176 -8.80 37.77 11.46
N ASP A 177 -7.48 37.91 11.68
CA ASP A 177 -6.85 39.13 12.20
C ASP A 177 -7.12 40.33 11.28
N ALA A 178 -7.30 40.07 9.99
CA ALA A 178 -7.68 41.02 8.94
C ALA A 178 -9.20 41.33 8.90
N GLY A 179 -10.00 40.84 9.85
CA GLY A 179 -11.45 41.06 9.92
C GLY A 179 -12.30 39.95 9.27
N GLY A 180 -11.72 38.77 9.03
CA GLY A 180 -12.45 37.56 8.63
C GLY A 180 -13.36 37.01 9.72
N GLN A 181 -14.30 36.13 9.35
CA GLN A 181 -15.08 35.40 10.35
C GLN A 181 -14.20 34.34 11.01
N ASP A 182 -14.08 34.41 12.33
CA ASP A 182 -13.43 33.38 13.13
C ASP A 182 -14.38 32.19 13.23
N ALA A 183 -14.04 31.08 12.58
CA ALA A 183 -14.87 29.90 12.60
C ALA A 183 -13.98 28.67 12.72
N LYS A 184 -13.86 28.15 13.95
CA LYS A 184 -13.21 26.87 14.26
C LYS A 184 -13.63 25.73 13.30
N ASP A 185 -14.84 25.81 12.75
CA ASP A 185 -15.45 24.82 11.86
C ASP A 185 -15.28 25.12 10.36
N PHE A 186 -14.55 26.19 9.99
CA PHE A 186 -14.42 26.66 8.60
C PHE A 186 -13.70 25.65 7.71
N TRP A 187 -12.54 25.16 8.15
CA TRP A 187 -11.81 24.13 7.40
C TRP A 187 -12.44 22.76 7.51
N GLU A 188 -12.99 22.41 8.68
CA GLU A 188 -13.67 21.13 8.87
C GLU A 188 -14.85 20.98 7.89
N SER A 189 -15.70 22.00 7.75
CA SER A 189 -16.83 21.96 6.81
C SER A 189 -16.38 21.83 5.34
N LYS A 190 -15.31 22.51 4.94
CA LYS A 190 -14.71 22.39 3.60
C LYS A 190 -14.14 21.00 3.34
N PHE A 191 -13.39 20.47 4.29
CA PHE A 191 -12.77 19.14 4.21
C PHE A 191 -13.84 18.06 4.19
N ARG A 192 -14.87 18.18 5.06
CA ARG A 192 -16.03 17.29 5.09
C ARG A 192 -16.76 17.28 3.77
N TYR A 193 -17.13 18.45 3.25
CA TYR A 193 -17.84 18.52 1.98
C TYR A 193 -17.01 17.95 0.83
N PHE A 194 -15.71 18.27 0.75
CA PHE A 194 -14.84 17.67 -0.25
C PHE A 194 -14.81 16.15 -0.13
N ALA A 195 -14.62 15.63 1.07
CA ALA A 195 -14.59 14.19 1.31
C ALA A 195 -15.94 13.53 0.97
N GLU A 196 -17.08 14.12 1.32
CA GLU A 196 -18.41 13.55 1.04
C GLU A 196 -18.72 13.48 -0.46
N LYS A 197 -18.18 14.40 -1.26
CA LYS A 197 -18.41 14.42 -2.70
C LYS A 197 -17.47 13.50 -3.47
N ASN A 198 -16.25 13.31 -2.96
CA ASN A 198 -15.20 12.61 -3.69
C ASN A 198 -14.94 11.19 -3.16
N SER A 199 -15.21 10.93 -1.89
CA SER A 199 -15.01 9.60 -1.31
C SER A 199 -15.90 8.57 -2.00
N PRO A 200 -15.37 7.39 -2.35
CA PRO A 200 -16.19 6.28 -2.84
C PRO A 200 -17.07 5.68 -1.73
N PHE A 201 -16.81 6.01 -0.47
CA PHE A 201 -17.55 5.55 0.71
C PHE A 201 -18.38 6.67 1.33
N LEU A 202 -19.53 6.31 1.90
CA LEU A 202 -20.23 7.21 2.81
C LEU A 202 -19.39 7.43 4.06
N LEU A 203 -19.22 8.69 4.44
CA LEU A 203 -18.41 9.05 5.60
C LEU A 203 -19.15 8.77 6.92
N SER A 204 -18.38 8.53 7.97
CA SER A 204 -18.88 8.49 9.34
C SER A 204 -19.54 9.82 9.73
N LYS A 205 -20.75 9.77 10.31
CA LYS A 205 -21.40 10.95 10.88
C LYS A 205 -20.75 11.45 12.17
N LYS A 206 -19.84 10.68 12.77
CA LYS A 206 -19.10 11.12 13.95
C LYS A 206 -18.19 12.29 13.58
N ASN A 207 -18.11 13.28 14.46
CA ASN A 207 -17.13 14.34 14.32
C ASN A 207 -15.75 13.75 14.56
N ILE A 208 -14.87 13.97 13.59
CA ILE A 208 -13.45 13.67 13.72
C ILE A 208 -12.87 14.76 14.59
N ASP A 209 -11.96 14.38 15.48
CA ASP A 209 -11.14 15.36 16.18
C ASP A 209 -10.24 16.06 15.16
N PHE A 210 -10.67 17.23 14.68
CA PHE A 210 -9.97 17.98 13.62
C PHE A 210 -8.58 18.45 14.06
N ASP A 211 -8.28 18.40 15.35
CA ASP A 211 -6.93 18.66 15.87
C ASP A 211 -5.96 17.49 15.62
N ARG A 212 -6.47 16.28 15.30
CA ARG A 212 -5.66 15.12 14.88
C ARG A 212 -5.45 15.02 13.38
N VAL A 213 -6.05 15.92 12.61
CA VAL A 213 -6.00 15.90 11.15
C VAL A 213 -4.73 16.60 10.67
N ASN A 214 -3.93 15.89 9.88
CA ASN A 214 -2.68 16.45 9.37
C ASN A 214 -2.81 17.16 8.03
N HIS A 215 -3.70 16.69 7.15
CA HIS A 215 -3.94 17.22 5.80
C HIS A 215 -5.25 16.63 5.23
N LEU A 216 -5.63 17.01 4.00
CA LEU A 216 -6.92 16.66 3.38
C LEU A 216 -7.10 15.14 3.17
N LEU A 217 -6.11 14.44 2.62
CA LEU A 217 -6.15 12.99 2.46
C LEU A 217 -6.26 12.25 3.81
N CYS A 218 -5.55 12.73 4.84
CA CYS A 218 -5.64 12.21 6.21
C CYS A 218 -7.07 12.36 6.77
N TYR A 219 -7.71 13.52 6.57
CA TYR A 219 -9.11 13.73 6.95
C TYR A 219 -10.05 12.74 6.26
N MET A 220 -9.91 12.55 4.94
CA MET A 220 -10.75 11.60 4.18
C MET A 220 -10.55 10.17 4.70
N TYR A 221 -9.31 9.75 4.93
CA TYR A 221 -9.01 8.43 5.51
C TYR A 221 -9.73 8.21 6.85
N HIS A 222 -9.55 9.12 7.82
CA HIS A 222 -10.20 9.00 9.13
C HIS A 222 -11.73 9.05 9.04
N SER A 223 -12.28 9.82 8.09
CA SER A 223 -13.72 9.87 7.83
C SER A 223 -14.30 8.54 7.32
N ILE A 224 -13.49 7.74 6.64
CA ILE A 224 -13.87 6.43 6.10
C ILE A 224 -13.72 5.33 7.16
N VAL A 225 -12.64 5.39 7.95
CA VAL A 225 -12.23 4.30 8.85
C VAL A 225 -12.77 4.44 10.28
N ASP A 226 -12.82 5.65 10.85
CA ASP A 226 -13.09 5.87 12.28
C ASP A 226 -14.59 5.97 12.62
N ASN A 227 -15.39 4.98 12.21
CA ASN A 227 -16.80 4.87 12.57
C ASN A 227 -17.04 4.15 13.93
N GLU A 228 -16.01 3.62 14.59
CA GLU A 228 -16.04 3.07 15.96
C GLU A 228 -14.86 3.55 16.83
N VAL A 229 -15.12 3.74 18.13
CA VAL A 229 -14.21 4.36 19.13
C VAL A 229 -12.88 3.62 19.23
N LEU A 230 -11.78 4.38 19.28
CA LEU A 230 -10.44 3.96 19.69
C LEU A 230 -10.48 3.09 20.94
N GLY A 231 -10.49 1.76 20.75
CA GLY A 231 -10.04 0.82 21.76
C GLY A 231 -8.56 0.57 21.52
N ASP A 232 -7.73 0.81 22.54
CA ASP A 232 -6.30 0.50 22.49
C ASP A 232 -6.08 -0.95 22.04
N VAL A 233 -5.61 -1.12 20.81
CA VAL A 233 -5.19 -2.44 20.33
C VAL A 233 -3.70 -2.56 20.61
N ALA A 234 -3.37 -3.33 21.65
CA ALA A 234 -2.00 -3.71 21.91
C ALA A 234 -1.52 -4.67 20.80
N PHE A 235 -0.55 -4.24 19.99
CA PHE A 235 0.08 -5.09 18.99
C PHE A 235 1.47 -5.55 19.44
N LEU A 236 1.67 -6.86 19.32
CA LEU A 236 2.93 -7.54 19.53
C LEU A 236 3.92 -7.12 18.43
N LYS A 237 5.18 -6.93 18.83
CA LYS A 237 6.29 -6.58 17.92
C LYS A 237 6.38 -7.61 16.77
N PRO A 238 6.68 -7.19 15.53
CA PRO A 238 7.03 -8.12 14.47
C PRO A 238 8.25 -8.93 14.90
N GLY A 239 8.08 -10.24 15.03
CA GLY A 239 9.22 -11.15 15.03
C GLY A 239 9.85 -11.10 13.64
N SER A 240 11.14 -10.83 13.57
CA SER A 240 11.95 -11.13 12.39
C SER A 240 11.86 -12.62 12.14
N ILE A 241 11.08 -13.04 11.14
CA ILE A 241 11.23 -14.36 10.53
C ILE A 241 12.42 -14.21 9.58
N PRO A 242 13.53 -14.95 9.78
CA PRO A 242 14.56 -15.03 8.76
C PRO A 242 13.95 -15.68 7.52
N ASP A 243 14.10 -15.05 6.36
CA ASP A 243 13.91 -15.71 5.07
C ASP A 243 15.00 -16.81 4.94
N GLU A 244 14.75 -17.97 5.52
CA GLU A 244 15.50 -19.18 5.20
C GLU A 244 14.93 -19.75 3.90
N LYS A 245 15.75 -19.73 2.84
CA LYS A 245 15.44 -20.43 1.59
C LYS A 245 15.12 -21.89 1.89
N PRO A 246 14.06 -22.48 1.33
CA PRO A 246 13.77 -23.90 1.50
C PRO A 246 14.95 -24.77 1.09
N ALA A 247 15.31 -25.77 1.89
CA ALA A 247 16.42 -26.69 1.62
C ALA A 247 16.34 -27.39 0.23
N ALA A 248 15.15 -27.45 -0.37
CA ALA A 248 14.95 -27.97 -1.73
C ALA A 248 15.43 -27.01 -2.83
N GLU A 249 15.29 -25.69 -2.65
CA GLU A 249 15.81 -24.68 -3.58
C GLU A 249 17.34 -24.66 -3.55
N GLU A 250 17.94 -24.69 -2.35
CA GLU A 250 19.40 -24.77 -2.19
C GLU A 250 19.97 -26.03 -2.85
N LEU A 251 19.28 -27.17 -2.74
CA LEU A 251 19.71 -28.43 -3.36
C LEU A 251 19.67 -28.35 -4.89
N ILE A 252 18.66 -27.68 -5.47
CA ILE A 252 18.49 -27.58 -6.92
C ILE A 252 19.44 -26.56 -7.53
N GLU A 253 19.64 -25.41 -6.90
CA GLU A 253 20.68 -24.46 -7.29
C GLU A 253 22.07 -25.13 -7.29
N ALA A 254 22.38 -25.91 -6.25
CA ALA A 254 23.64 -26.66 -6.17
C ALA A 254 23.79 -27.71 -7.29
N VAL A 255 22.70 -28.40 -7.65
CA VAL A 255 22.68 -29.40 -8.72
C VAL A 255 22.83 -28.76 -10.11
N ILE A 256 22.20 -27.60 -10.35
CA ILE A 256 22.34 -26.83 -11.60
C ILE A 256 23.78 -26.31 -11.75
N GLN A 257 24.36 -25.75 -10.69
CA GLN A 257 25.75 -25.30 -10.69
C GLN A 257 26.73 -26.46 -10.97
N ALA A 258 26.50 -27.63 -10.37
CA ALA A 258 27.31 -28.82 -10.62
C ALA A 258 27.17 -29.35 -12.06
N ALA A 259 25.95 -29.35 -12.62
CA ALA A 259 25.69 -29.78 -14.00
C ALA A 259 26.37 -28.87 -15.04
N GLY A 260 26.50 -27.57 -14.78
CA GLY A 260 27.21 -26.63 -15.65
C GLY A 260 28.71 -26.91 -15.81
N LEU A 261 29.32 -27.62 -14.86
CA LEU A 261 30.74 -27.95 -14.84
C LEU A 261 31.07 -29.27 -15.57
N ILE A 262 30.05 -30.06 -15.94
CA ILE A 262 30.22 -31.38 -16.56
C ILE A 262 29.78 -31.31 -18.03
N PRO A 263 30.70 -31.41 -19.02
CA PRO A 263 30.35 -31.28 -20.44
C PRO A 263 29.28 -32.27 -20.94
N GLY A 264 29.17 -33.45 -20.32
CA GLY A 264 28.17 -34.48 -20.62
C GLY A 264 26.77 -34.19 -20.07
N ALA A 265 26.66 -33.32 -19.07
CA ALA A 265 25.41 -33.03 -18.37
C ALA A 265 24.58 -31.90 -19.02
N LYS A 266 25.09 -31.27 -20.09
CA LYS A 266 24.38 -30.19 -20.82
C LYS A 266 22.94 -30.53 -21.27
N PRO A 267 22.62 -31.75 -21.72
CA PRO A 267 21.24 -32.11 -22.06
C PRO A 267 20.27 -32.12 -20.86
N PHE A 268 20.80 -32.28 -19.64
CA PHE A 268 20.01 -32.33 -18.41
C PHE A 268 19.78 -30.95 -17.78
N LEU A 269 20.60 -29.95 -18.10
CA LEU A 269 20.44 -28.57 -17.62
C LEU A 269 19.06 -28.00 -17.97
N GLY A 270 18.58 -28.18 -19.20
CA GLY A 270 17.27 -27.67 -19.61
C GLY A 270 16.09 -28.32 -18.84
N ILE A 271 16.26 -29.55 -18.35
CA ILE A 271 15.26 -30.22 -17.51
C ILE A 271 15.30 -29.65 -16.09
N LEU A 272 16.50 -29.42 -15.54
CA LEU A 272 16.68 -28.83 -14.20
C LEU A 272 16.21 -27.38 -14.13
N GLU A 273 16.52 -26.57 -15.13
CA GLU A 273 16.01 -25.18 -15.27
C GLU A 273 14.48 -25.16 -15.40
N SER A 274 13.89 -26.13 -16.11
CA SER A 274 12.43 -26.27 -16.19
C SER A 274 11.80 -26.65 -14.85
N LEU A 275 12.49 -27.46 -14.04
CA LEU A 275 12.03 -27.87 -12.71
C LEU A 275 12.19 -26.77 -11.67
N GLU A 276 13.28 -26.01 -11.72
CA GLU A 276 13.46 -24.79 -10.91
C GLU A 276 12.32 -23.80 -11.19
N LYS A 277 11.96 -23.63 -12.46
CA LYS A 277 10.80 -22.79 -12.84
C LYS A 277 9.48 -23.34 -12.30
N ILE A 278 9.22 -24.65 -12.41
CA ILE A 278 7.99 -25.27 -11.88
C ILE A 278 7.93 -25.15 -10.35
N LEU A 279 9.04 -25.34 -9.65
CA LEU A 279 9.11 -25.17 -8.19
C LEU A 279 8.93 -23.72 -7.78
N TYR A 280 9.59 -22.80 -8.47
CA TYR A 280 9.39 -21.37 -8.24
C TYR A 280 7.93 -20.98 -8.46
N GLU A 281 7.26 -21.51 -9.49
CA GLU A 281 5.83 -21.28 -9.72
C GLU A 281 4.95 -21.94 -8.63
N THR A 282 5.28 -23.16 -8.19
CA THR A 282 4.51 -23.91 -7.17
C THR A 282 4.69 -23.36 -5.75
N ASP A 283 5.90 -22.89 -5.40
CA ASP A 283 6.20 -22.26 -4.10
C ASP A 283 5.92 -20.75 -4.11
N LYS A 284 5.84 -20.07 -5.26
CA LYS A 284 5.24 -18.73 -5.35
C LYS A 284 3.73 -18.76 -5.08
N GLU A 285 3.04 -19.81 -5.50
CA GLU A 285 1.65 -20.05 -5.09
C GLU A 285 1.54 -20.39 -3.59
N ALA A 286 2.54 -21.05 -2.99
CA ALA A 286 2.51 -21.47 -1.58
C ALA A 286 3.13 -20.48 -0.57
N SER A 287 4.04 -19.59 -1.02
CA SER A 287 4.74 -18.58 -0.21
C SER A 287 4.25 -17.16 -0.46
N SER A 288 3.17 -16.99 -1.24
CA SER A 288 2.46 -15.73 -1.30
C SER A 288 2.03 -15.32 0.13
N ILE A 289 2.65 -14.27 0.63
CA ILE A 289 2.26 -13.57 1.85
C ILE A 289 0.76 -13.32 1.74
N GLN A 290 -0.01 -13.90 2.67
CA GLN A 290 -1.44 -14.22 2.52
C GLN A 290 -2.29 -13.03 2.08
N GLU A 291 -2.57 -13.01 0.79
CA GLU A 291 -3.72 -12.33 0.21
C GLU A 291 -5.01 -12.76 0.92
N ILE A 292 -6.03 -11.90 0.95
CA ILE A 292 -7.37 -12.31 1.39
C ILE A 292 -7.92 -13.31 0.38
N GLN A 293 -7.69 -14.59 0.64
CA GLN A 293 -8.25 -15.69 -0.14
C GLN A 293 -9.74 -15.79 0.18
N VAL A 294 -10.58 -15.27 -0.71
CA VAL A 294 -12.04 -15.34 -0.62
C VAL A 294 -12.59 -15.70 -2.01
N PRO A 295 -13.54 -16.64 -2.13
CA PRO A 295 -14.17 -16.95 -3.40
C PRO A 295 -14.96 -15.76 -3.94
N SER A 296 -15.18 -15.73 -5.25
CA SER A 296 -15.91 -14.63 -5.88
C SER A 296 -17.37 -14.58 -5.43
N VAL A 297 -18.05 -13.46 -5.67
CA VAL A 297 -19.49 -13.30 -5.37
C VAL A 297 -20.31 -14.39 -6.05
N SER A 298 -20.05 -14.68 -7.32
CA SER A 298 -20.74 -15.72 -8.08
C SER A 298 -20.44 -17.12 -7.53
N GLU A 299 -19.21 -17.42 -7.15
CA GLU A 299 -18.88 -18.69 -6.48
C GLU A 299 -19.62 -18.83 -5.15
N LEU A 300 -19.60 -17.80 -4.30
CA LEU A 300 -20.27 -17.79 -3.00
C LEU A 300 -21.80 -17.89 -3.14
N SER A 301 -22.39 -17.16 -4.09
CA SER A 301 -23.83 -17.18 -4.35
C SER A 301 -24.28 -18.51 -4.95
N ASP A 302 -23.66 -18.94 -6.06
CA ASP A 302 -24.14 -20.06 -6.86
C ASP A 302 -23.80 -21.41 -6.25
N THR A 303 -22.64 -21.51 -5.58
CA THR A 303 -22.14 -22.79 -5.03
C THR A 303 -22.50 -22.95 -3.55
N ALA A 304 -22.44 -21.87 -2.78
CA ALA A 304 -22.64 -21.90 -1.33
C ALA A 304 -23.96 -21.25 -0.86
N GLY A 305 -24.75 -20.66 -1.76
CA GLY A 305 -26.04 -20.05 -1.44
C GLY A 305 -25.94 -18.78 -0.61
N VAL A 306 -24.78 -18.12 -0.61
CA VAL A 306 -24.55 -16.88 0.14
C VAL A 306 -25.31 -15.73 -0.52
N LYS A 307 -26.04 -14.96 0.28
CA LYS A 307 -26.73 -13.76 -0.17
C LYS A 307 -25.94 -12.51 0.20
N PHE A 308 -25.69 -11.64 -0.76
CA PHE A 308 -25.11 -10.33 -0.48
C PHE A 308 -26.24 -9.32 -0.27
N VAL A 309 -26.14 -8.49 0.78
CA VAL A 309 -27.15 -7.48 1.10
C VAL A 309 -26.46 -6.20 1.55
N LEU A 310 -27.05 -5.07 1.20
CA LEU A 310 -26.60 -3.77 1.69
C LEU A 310 -26.75 -3.67 3.21
N SER A 311 -25.67 -3.25 3.88
CA SER A 311 -25.64 -3.14 5.34
C SER A 311 -26.64 -2.10 5.85
N THR A 312 -27.22 -2.36 7.03
CA THR A 312 -28.17 -1.44 7.67
C THR A 312 -27.55 -0.11 8.12
N ASN A 313 -26.23 -0.11 8.34
CA ASN A 313 -25.45 1.10 8.54
C ASN A 313 -24.45 1.21 7.40
N GLU A 314 -24.65 2.18 6.53
CA GLU A 314 -23.87 2.36 5.31
C GLU A 314 -22.64 3.26 5.54
N GLU A 315 -22.43 3.79 6.75
CA GLU A 315 -21.35 4.72 7.08
C GLU A 315 -19.99 4.02 7.29
N GLY A 316 -18.95 4.52 6.64
CA GLY A 316 -17.60 3.99 6.69
C GLY A 316 -17.49 2.57 6.13
N ILE A 317 -16.39 1.89 6.46
CA ILE A 317 -16.09 0.55 5.91
C ILE A 317 -16.27 -0.60 6.90
N ARG A 318 -16.45 -0.32 8.20
CA ARG A 318 -16.46 -1.38 9.24
C ARG A 318 -17.75 -2.20 9.33
N ASN A 319 -18.83 -1.77 8.68
CA ASN A 319 -20.15 -2.41 8.79
C ASN A 319 -20.28 -3.66 7.89
N ILE A 320 -19.35 -4.60 8.06
CA ILE A 320 -19.28 -5.86 7.35
C ILE A 320 -19.52 -7.00 8.33
N SER A 321 -20.44 -7.90 7.96
CA SER A 321 -20.75 -9.07 8.76
C SER A 321 -21.27 -10.20 7.90
N PHE A 322 -21.12 -11.43 8.39
CA PHE A 322 -21.77 -12.59 7.81
C PHE A 322 -22.56 -13.32 8.89
N ALA A 323 -23.85 -13.52 8.65
CA ALA A 323 -24.72 -14.25 9.56
C ALA A 323 -25.85 -14.92 8.75
N ASP A 324 -26.22 -16.13 9.14
CA ASP A 324 -27.36 -16.86 8.57
C ASP A 324 -27.32 -16.96 7.02
N GLY A 325 -26.13 -17.15 6.45
CA GLY A 325 -25.93 -17.24 5.00
C GLY A 325 -26.03 -15.90 4.26
N THR A 326 -26.09 -14.79 4.98
CA THR A 326 -26.17 -13.43 4.43
C THR A 326 -24.91 -12.64 4.77
N CYS A 327 -24.24 -12.10 3.75
CA CYS A 327 -23.10 -11.19 3.86
C CYS A 327 -23.58 -9.74 3.70
N ASN A 328 -23.44 -8.95 4.76
CA ASN A 328 -23.77 -7.53 4.75
C ASN A 328 -22.53 -6.73 4.38
N LEU A 329 -22.64 -5.83 3.39
CA LEU A 329 -21.56 -4.96 2.95
C LEU A 329 -21.99 -3.48 2.94
N PRO A 330 -21.10 -2.54 3.27
CA PRO A 330 -21.37 -1.11 3.11
C PRO A 330 -21.49 -0.75 1.64
N VAL A 331 -22.16 0.38 1.35
CA VAL A 331 -22.23 0.91 -0.01
C VAL A 331 -20.89 1.46 -0.46
N ILE A 332 -20.55 1.24 -1.72
CA ILE A 332 -19.45 1.88 -2.42
C ILE A 332 -19.93 2.48 -3.74
N THR A 333 -19.64 3.76 -3.96
CA THR A 333 -19.98 4.51 -5.18
C THR A 333 -18.74 4.67 -6.04
N LEU A 334 -18.75 4.07 -7.23
CA LEU A 334 -17.59 3.99 -8.12
C LEU A 334 -17.73 4.94 -9.30
N ASN A 335 -16.71 5.76 -9.50
CA ASN A 335 -16.56 6.72 -10.61
C ASN A 335 -15.13 6.65 -11.19
N TYR A 336 -14.84 7.49 -12.19
CA TYR A 336 -13.55 7.46 -12.89
C TYR A 336 -12.35 7.88 -12.02
N ASP A 337 -12.56 8.58 -10.90
CA ASP A 337 -11.50 9.00 -9.97
C ASP A 337 -11.30 7.99 -8.82
N THR A 338 -12.19 7.02 -8.68
CA THR A 338 -12.19 6.09 -7.52
C THR A 338 -10.89 5.29 -7.42
N GLU A 339 -10.33 4.82 -8.53
CA GLU A 339 -9.06 4.08 -8.50
C GLU A 339 -7.91 4.95 -7.95
N VAL A 340 -7.86 6.23 -8.34
CA VAL A 340 -6.86 7.19 -7.86
C VAL A 340 -7.02 7.40 -6.35
N ILE A 341 -8.26 7.61 -5.89
CA ILE A 341 -8.55 7.83 -4.48
C ILE A 341 -8.15 6.62 -3.63
N LEU A 342 -8.59 5.41 -4.01
CA LEU A 342 -8.28 4.18 -3.28
C LEU A 342 -6.76 3.93 -3.22
N ARG A 343 -6.05 4.07 -4.34
CA ARG A 343 -4.59 3.90 -4.38
C ARG A 343 -3.85 4.87 -3.45
N ASN A 344 -4.25 6.14 -3.43
CA ASN A 344 -3.61 7.14 -2.54
C ASN A 344 -3.93 6.91 -1.06
N LEU A 345 -5.18 6.55 -0.73
CA LEU A 345 -5.55 6.23 0.65
C LEU A 345 -4.84 4.96 1.15
N MET A 346 -4.74 3.91 0.32
CA MET A 346 -4.00 2.68 0.66
C MET A 346 -2.50 2.95 0.81
N ALA A 347 -1.92 3.79 -0.05
CA ALA A 347 -0.51 4.19 0.07
C ALA A 347 -0.28 4.98 1.37
N TYR A 348 -1.18 5.91 1.69
CA TYR A 348 -1.15 6.67 2.94
C TYR A 348 -1.23 5.74 4.16
N GLU A 349 -2.21 4.84 4.21
CA GLU A 349 -2.39 3.90 5.31
C GLU A 349 -1.15 3.03 5.52
N LYS A 350 -0.63 2.39 4.46
CA LYS A 350 0.57 1.55 4.53
C LYS A 350 1.81 2.30 5.01
N LEU A 351 2.00 3.54 4.57
CA LEU A 351 3.16 4.35 4.95
C LEU A 351 3.03 4.90 6.37
N MET A 352 1.82 5.25 6.81
CA MET A 352 1.54 5.60 8.21
C MET A 352 1.81 4.40 9.13
N THR A 353 1.33 3.20 8.80
CA THR A 353 1.59 2.00 9.60
C THR A 353 3.09 1.68 9.72
N LYS A 354 3.87 1.87 8.64
CA LYS A 354 5.33 1.63 8.66
C LYS A 354 6.11 2.65 9.48
N ASN A 355 5.66 3.91 9.49
CA ASN A 355 6.40 5.02 10.12
C ASN A 355 5.86 5.42 11.50
N SER A 356 4.71 4.90 11.92
CA SER A 356 4.17 5.18 13.25
C SER A 356 4.98 4.47 14.33
N LEU A 357 5.77 5.23 15.09
CA LEU A 357 6.48 4.76 16.28
C LEU A 357 5.53 4.32 17.42
N MET A 358 4.28 4.79 17.37
CA MET A 358 3.19 4.37 18.26
C MET A 358 2.17 3.59 17.43
N GLY A 359 2.14 2.26 17.55
CA GLY A 359 1.36 1.36 16.69
C GLY A 359 -0.17 1.53 16.75
N GLY A 360 -0.71 2.56 16.11
CA GLY A 360 -2.15 2.86 16.07
C GLY A 360 -2.80 2.85 14.69
N PHE A 361 -2.05 2.76 13.59
CA PHE A 361 -2.62 2.67 12.23
C PHE A 361 -2.71 1.20 11.79
N GLY A 362 -3.93 0.65 11.76
CA GLY A 362 -4.23 -0.62 11.11
C GLY A 362 -4.18 -0.53 9.59
N LEU A 363 -4.38 -1.67 8.92
CA LEU A 363 -4.51 -1.78 7.46
C LEU A 363 -5.98 -1.97 7.06
N GLU A 364 -6.92 -1.32 7.76
CA GLU A 364 -8.36 -1.59 7.64
C GLU A 364 -8.92 -1.28 6.25
N LEU A 365 -8.50 -0.15 5.65
CA LEU A 365 -8.91 0.22 4.30
C LEU A 365 -8.27 -0.72 3.28
N THR A 366 -6.98 -1.03 3.43
CA THR A 366 -6.28 -1.98 2.57
C THR A 366 -6.93 -3.35 2.63
N GLU A 367 -7.29 -3.84 3.82
CA GLU A 367 -8.02 -5.10 4.02
C GLU A 367 -9.38 -5.06 3.30
N TYR A 368 -10.11 -3.95 3.43
CA TYR A 368 -11.39 -3.78 2.72
C TYR A 368 -11.22 -3.85 1.21
N VAL A 369 -10.26 -3.12 0.66
CA VAL A 369 -10.03 -3.09 -0.79
C VAL A 369 -9.56 -4.46 -1.27
N ASP A 370 -8.65 -5.13 -0.56
CA ASP A 370 -8.21 -6.49 -0.89
C ASP A 370 -9.38 -7.48 -0.86
N PHE A 371 -10.31 -7.35 0.09
CA PHE A 371 -11.53 -8.15 0.14
C PHE A 371 -12.42 -7.90 -1.07
N MET A 372 -12.64 -6.63 -1.45
CA MET A 372 -13.41 -6.29 -2.66
C MET A 372 -12.75 -6.82 -3.94
N CYS A 373 -11.42 -6.74 -4.02
CA CYS A 373 -10.64 -7.35 -5.10
C CYS A 373 -10.77 -8.88 -5.13
N GLY A 374 -10.94 -9.53 -3.97
CA GLY A 374 -11.12 -10.97 -3.87
C GLY A 374 -12.51 -11.43 -4.32
N ILE A 375 -13.56 -10.72 -3.91
CA ILE A 375 -14.95 -11.13 -4.24
C ILE A 375 -15.39 -10.72 -5.66
N ILE A 376 -14.70 -9.78 -6.31
CA ILE A 376 -15.00 -9.33 -7.69
C ILE A 376 -13.97 -9.92 -8.65
N ASP A 377 -14.35 -10.99 -9.37
CA ASP A 377 -13.52 -11.61 -10.40
C ASP A 377 -14.00 -11.22 -11.82
N ASP A 378 -15.31 -11.29 -12.07
CA ASP A 378 -15.92 -10.98 -13.36
C ASP A 378 -17.14 -10.03 -13.29
N ALA A 379 -17.70 -9.69 -14.46
CA ALA A 379 -18.82 -8.75 -14.56
C ALA A 379 -20.12 -9.29 -13.93
N LYS A 380 -20.26 -10.61 -13.73
CA LYS A 380 -21.41 -11.20 -13.04
C LYS A 380 -21.36 -10.88 -11.55
N ASP A 381 -20.18 -10.91 -10.95
CA ASP A 381 -19.99 -10.54 -9.55
C ASP A 381 -20.45 -9.09 -9.30
N VAL A 382 -20.04 -8.18 -10.18
CA VAL A 382 -20.45 -6.77 -10.15
C VAL A 382 -21.97 -6.64 -10.29
N LYS A 383 -22.61 -7.40 -11.19
CA LYS A 383 -24.07 -7.37 -11.37
C LYS A 383 -24.81 -7.76 -10.11
N VAL A 384 -24.41 -8.85 -9.45
CA VAL A 384 -25.02 -9.28 -8.18
C VAL A 384 -24.92 -8.18 -7.12
N LEU A 385 -23.73 -7.57 -6.97
CA LEU A 385 -23.53 -6.49 -6.00
C LEU A 385 -24.32 -5.20 -6.35
N ARG A 386 -24.45 -4.87 -7.64
CA ARG A 386 -25.26 -3.74 -8.13
C ARG A 386 -26.74 -3.95 -7.91
N GLU A 387 -27.26 -5.15 -8.16
CA GLU A 387 -28.68 -5.50 -7.90
C GLU A 387 -29.05 -5.30 -6.42
N GLN A 388 -28.10 -5.55 -5.53
CA GLN A 388 -28.24 -5.36 -4.08
C GLN A 388 -27.90 -3.95 -3.60
N LYS A 389 -27.58 -3.03 -4.53
CA LYS A 389 -27.19 -1.62 -4.27
C LYS A 389 -25.94 -1.45 -3.42
N ILE A 390 -25.12 -2.49 -3.28
CA ILE A 390 -23.82 -2.45 -2.60
C ILE A 390 -22.83 -1.66 -3.45
N ILE A 391 -22.82 -1.91 -4.77
CA ILE A 391 -22.06 -1.10 -5.73
C ILE A 391 -23.00 -0.14 -6.45
N GLN A 392 -22.63 1.14 -6.44
CA GLN A 392 -23.34 2.22 -7.14
C GLN A 392 -22.36 3.03 -8.01
N GLY A 393 -22.89 3.99 -8.77
CA GLY A 393 -22.10 4.91 -9.58
C GLY A 393 -22.08 4.57 -11.08
N ASP A 394 -21.28 5.35 -11.81
CA ASP A 394 -21.39 5.52 -13.26
C ASP A 394 -20.49 4.59 -14.08
N LEU A 395 -19.56 3.86 -13.44
CA LEU A 395 -18.68 2.92 -14.13
C LEU A 395 -19.44 1.70 -14.65
N ARG A 396 -19.12 1.23 -15.86
CA ARG A 396 -19.68 -0.03 -16.38
C ARG A 396 -19.11 -1.23 -15.61
N ASP A 397 -19.81 -2.36 -15.65
CA ASP A 397 -19.41 -3.58 -14.94
C ASP A 397 -17.98 -4.00 -15.29
N GLU A 398 -17.60 -3.94 -16.59
CA GLU A 398 -16.25 -4.29 -17.03
C GLU A 398 -15.18 -3.29 -16.57
N GLU A 399 -15.54 -2.03 -16.33
CA GLU A 399 -14.63 -1.01 -15.80
C GLU A 399 -14.40 -1.21 -14.30
N ILE A 400 -15.42 -1.64 -13.58
CA ILE A 400 -15.33 -1.98 -12.15
C ILE A 400 -14.44 -3.21 -11.94
N VAL A 401 -14.60 -4.25 -12.76
CA VAL A 401 -13.71 -5.43 -12.75
C VAL A 401 -12.26 -5.01 -13.00
N LYS A 402 -12.02 -4.17 -14.02
CA LYS A 402 -10.67 -3.66 -14.31
C LYS A 402 -10.09 -2.81 -13.18
N LEU A 403 -10.92 -2.02 -12.50
CA LEU A 403 -10.51 -1.21 -11.37
C LEU A 403 -10.00 -2.11 -10.23
N PHE A 404 -10.81 -3.06 -9.78
CA PHE A 404 -10.44 -3.92 -8.65
C PHE A 404 -9.34 -4.93 -9.01
N ASN A 405 -9.33 -5.50 -10.22
CA ASN A 405 -8.23 -6.36 -10.67
C ASN A 405 -6.95 -5.58 -10.98
N GLY A 406 -7.06 -4.28 -11.24
CA GLY A 406 -5.93 -3.38 -11.47
C GLY A 406 -5.29 -2.88 -10.17
N ILE A 407 -6.06 -2.72 -9.10
CA ILE A 407 -5.54 -2.41 -7.77
C ILE A 407 -4.82 -3.66 -7.26
N GLY A 408 -3.49 -3.62 -7.23
CA GLY A 408 -2.68 -4.75 -6.75
C GLY A 408 -3.05 -5.15 -5.33
N ARG A 409 -3.32 -6.44 -5.12
CA ARG A 409 -3.65 -7.01 -3.81
C ARG A 409 -2.43 -6.92 -2.88
N SER A 410 -2.63 -6.50 -1.64
CA SER A 410 -1.50 -6.17 -0.77
C SER A 410 -0.74 -7.41 -0.26
N LEU A 411 0.58 -7.41 -0.50
CA LEU A 411 1.54 -8.37 0.05
C LEU A 411 2.00 -7.87 1.43
N GLY A 412 1.18 -8.04 2.46
CA GLY A 412 1.51 -7.65 3.82
C GLY A 412 1.12 -8.71 4.83
N ASN A 413 2.01 -9.03 5.77
CA ASN A 413 1.65 -9.79 6.97
C ASN A 413 0.73 -8.94 7.85
N MET A 414 -0.55 -8.93 7.51
CA MET A 414 -1.54 -8.23 8.30
C MET A 414 -1.76 -9.08 9.57
N SER A 415 -1.48 -8.54 10.76
CA SER A 415 -1.70 -9.23 12.05
C SER A 415 -2.86 -8.56 12.81
N GLY A 416 -3.75 -9.34 13.43
CA GLY A 416 -4.93 -8.84 14.15
C GLY A 416 -6.25 -9.51 13.76
N GLN A 417 -7.27 -9.39 14.61
CA GLN A 417 -8.63 -9.89 14.33
C GLN A 417 -9.56 -8.71 14.04
N SER A 418 -9.74 -8.36 12.76
CA SER A 418 -10.78 -7.41 12.32
C SER A 418 -12.13 -8.12 12.09
N ASN A 419 -13.24 -7.38 12.10
CA ASN A 419 -14.57 -7.92 11.76
C ASN A 419 -14.61 -8.45 10.33
N LEU A 420 -13.88 -7.80 9.42
CA LEU A 420 -13.73 -8.24 8.04
C LEU A 420 -13.04 -9.61 7.97
N ARG A 421 -11.92 -9.81 8.67
CA ARG A 421 -11.25 -11.12 8.68
C ARG A 421 -12.11 -12.24 9.27
N LYS A 422 -12.89 -11.95 10.31
CA LYS A 422 -13.87 -12.90 10.84
C LYS A 422 -14.90 -13.27 9.77
N THR A 423 -15.44 -12.27 9.08
CA THR A 423 -16.39 -12.44 7.97
C THR A 423 -15.79 -13.29 6.85
N VAL A 424 -14.57 -13.01 6.41
CA VAL A 424 -13.85 -13.80 5.39
C VAL A 424 -13.67 -15.25 5.84
N ALA A 425 -13.25 -15.47 7.08
CA ALA A 425 -13.06 -16.83 7.61
C ALA A 425 -14.38 -17.62 7.63
N GLU A 426 -15.49 -16.96 7.97
CA GLU A 426 -16.82 -17.59 7.96
C GLU A 426 -17.32 -17.87 6.53
N LEU A 427 -17.13 -16.94 5.58
CA LEU A 427 -17.45 -17.14 4.17
C LEU A 427 -16.69 -18.35 3.60
N ASN A 428 -15.38 -18.39 3.81
CA ASN A 428 -14.53 -19.51 3.39
C ASN A 428 -14.99 -20.82 4.01
N LYS A 429 -15.31 -20.80 5.31
CA LYS A 429 -15.81 -22.00 6.00
C LYS A 429 -17.11 -22.50 5.35
N VAL A 430 -18.03 -21.63 4.98
CA VAL A 430 -19.29 -22.05 4.34
C VAL A 430 -19.02 -22.60 2.94
N TYR A 431 -18.18 -21.94 2.15
CA TYR A 431 -17.80 -22.39 0.82
C TYR A 431 -17.07 -23.75 0.83
N ASP A 432 -16.11 -23.92 1.72
CA ASP A 432 -15.30 -25.13 1.85
C ASP A 432 -16.08 -26.35 2.32
N ASN A 433 -17.19 -26.13 3.02
CA ASN A 433 -18.07 -27.20 3.46
C ASN A 433 -19.01 -27.69 2.35
N VAL A 434 -19.06 -27.03 1.19
CA VAL A 434 -19.81 -27.52 0.03
C VAL A 434 -19.16 -28.82 -0.47
N PRO A 435 -19.92 -29.93 -0.65
CA PRO A 435 -19.34 -31.22 -0.99
C PRO A 435 -18.46 -31.24 -2.25
N SER A 436 -18.87 -30.54 -3.32
CA SER A 436 -18.10 -30.44 -4.58
C SER A 436 -16.76 -29.73 -4.36
N VAL A 437 -16.78 -28.59 -3.67
CA VAL A 437 -15.58 -27.80 -3.33
C VAL A 437 -14.63 -28.60 -2.45
N ARG A 438 -15.15 -29.31 -1.43
CA ARG A 438 -14.33 -30.14 -0.55
C ARG A 438 -13.60 -31.25 -1.31
N ILE A 439 -14.28 -31.91 -2.23
CA ILE A 439 -13.67 -32.96 -3.08
C ILE A 439 -12.59 -32.34 -3.97
N GLN A 440 -12.88 -31.19 -4.59
CA GLN A 440 -11.92 -30.47 -5.42
C GLN A 440 -10.66 -30.09 -4.63
N ARG A 441 -10.80 -29.48 -3.45
CA ARG A 441 -9.65 -29.08 -2.61
C ARG A 441 -8.80 -30.27 -2.19
N GLU A 442 -9.42 -31.40 -1.85
CA GLU A 442 -8.67 -32.60 -1.50
C GLU A 442 -7.93 -33.18 -2.71
N ALA A 443 -8.53 -33.13 -3.91
CA ALA A 443 -7.88 -33.52 -5.16
C ALA A 443 -6.69 -32.60 -5.50
N GLU A 444 -6.86 -31.28 -5.38
CA GLU A 444 -5.77 -30.30 -5.57
C GLU A 444 -4.64 -30.49 -4.57
N LYS A 445 -4.97 -30.81 -3.31
CA LYS A 445 -3.98 -31.12 -2.27
C LYS A 445 -3.20 -32.38 -2.60
N GLN A 446 -3.87 -33.43 -3.09
CA GLN A 446 -3.20 -34.64 -3.56
C GLN A 446 -2.33 -34.37 -4.79
N ALA A 447 -2.81 -33.58 -5.76
CA ALA A 447 -2.05 -33.18 -6.93
C ALA A 447 -0.78 -32.40 -6.55
N ARG A 448 -0.88 -31.45 -5.61
CA ARG A 448 0.27 -30.70 -5.08
C ARG A 448 1.26 -31.61 -4.34
N ALA A 449 0.78 -32.54 -3.52
CA ALA A 449 1.64 -33.51 -2.84
C ALA A 449 2.37 -34.42 -3.85
N ALA A 450 1.67 -34.87 -4.90
CA ALA A 450 2.26 -35.64 -5.99
C ALA A 450 3.29 -34.82 -6.77
N ALA A 451 3.02 -33.56 -7.07
CA ALA A 451 3.96 -32.66 -7.74
C ALA A 451 5.23 -32.49 -6.92
N LYS A 452 5.13 -32.22 -5.61
CA LYS A 452 6.29 -32.13 -4.70
C LYS A 452 7.09 -33.43 -4.66
N ALA A 453 6.42 -34.59 -4.62
CA ALA A 453 7.08 -35.89 -4.63
C ALA A 453 7.80 -36.20 -5.96
N ILE A 454 7.16 -35.91 -7.10
CA ILE A 454 7.76 -36.07 -8.44
C ILE A 454 9.01 -35.19 -8.53
N THR A 455 8.91 -33.93 -8.12
CA THR A 455 10.05 -33.02 -8.16
C THR A 455 11.22 -33.52 -7.32
N PHE A 456 10.95 -34.00 -6.10
CA PHE A 456 11.99 -34.59 -5.24
C PHE A 456 12.68 -35.80 -5.91
N LEU A 457 11.92 -36.69 -6.52
CA LEU A 457 12.45 -37.87 -7.22
C LEU A 457 13.31 -37.49 -8.43
N VAL A 458 12.89 -36.47 -9.20
CA VAL A 458 13.67 -36.00 -10.35
C VAL A 458 14.97 -35.34 -9.89
N SER A 459 14.97 -34.56 -8.82
CA SER A 459 16.20 -33.98 -8.24
C SER A 459 17.20 -35.04 -7.77
N ILE A 460 16.75 -36.10 -7.10
CA ILE A 460 17.62 -37.22 -6.71
C ILE A 460 18.21 -37.91 -7.94
N SER A 461 17.35 -38.21 -8.93
CA SER A 461 17.77 -38.91 -10.15
C SER A 461 18.80 -38.09 -10.93
N GLY A 462 18.60 -36.78 -11.04
CA GLY A 462 19.57 -35.85 -11.63
C GLY A 462 20.91 -35.87 -10.89
N THR A 463 20.87 -35.81 -9.55
CA THR A 463 22.08 -35.86 -8.71
C THR A 463 22.85 -37.17 -8.92
N LEU A 464 22.16 -38.30 -9.01
CA LEU A 464 22.79 -39.61 -9.26
C LEU A 464 23.44 -39.71 -10.64
N VAL A 465 22.81 -39.13 -11.67
CA VAL A 465 23.38 -39.07 -13.02
C VAL A 465 24.65 -38.22 -13.04
N LEU A 466 24.62 -37.04 -12.40
CA LEU A 466 25.79 -36.17 -12.28
C LEU A 466 26.93 -36.82 -11.50
N ALA A 467 26.60 -37.48 -10.38
CA ALA A 467 27.58 -38.23 -9.59
C ALA A 467 28.22 -39.35 -10.42
N ARG A 468 27.44 -40.10 -11.21
CA ARG A 468 27.95 -41.11 -12.14
C ARG A 468 28.88 -40.50 -13.19
N GLU A 469 28.49 -39.40 -13.83
CA GLU A 469 29.30 -38.76 -14.87
C GLU A 469 30.62 -38.19 -14.32
N ALA A 470 30.57 -37.56 -13.14
CA ALA A 470 31.77 -37.09 -12.45
C ALA A 470 32.71 -38.25 -12.11
N LEU A 471 32.17 -39.39 -11.68
CA LEU A 471 32.94 -40.59 -11.40
C LEU A 471 33.56 -41.17 -12.69
N VAL A 472 32.82 -41.22 -13.78
CA VAL A 472 33.31 -41.66 -15.10
C VAL A 472 34.47 -40.78 -15.58
N GLN A 473 34.39 -39.46 -15.39
CA GLN A 473 35.45 -38.52 -15.77
C GLN A 473 36.68 -38.62 -14.86
N ALA A 474 36.49 -38.80 -13.55
CA ALA A 474 37.59 -38.88 -12.58
C ALA A 474 38.37 -40.20 -12.65
N SER A 475 37.73 -41.30 -13.04
CA SER A 475 38.31 -42.64 -12.90
C SER A 475 39.03 -43.17 -14.15
N GLY A 476 38.86 -42.52 -15.31
CA GLY A 476 39.24 -43.10 -16.60
C GLY A 476 38.45 -44.39 -16.92
N SER A 477 38.34 -44.78 -18.19
CA SER A 477 37.37 -45.79 -18.67
C SER A 477 37.44 -47.18 -18.01
N ASN A 478 38.52 -47.50 -17.27
CA ASN A 478 38.75 -48.84 -16.72
C ASN A 478 38.22 -49.04 -15.29
N ALA A 479 38.00 -47.97 -14.51
CA ALA A 479 37.50 -48.08 -13.15
C ALA A 479 35.97 -48.16 -13.08
N THR A 480 35.27 -47.58 -14.07
CA THR A 480 33.81 -47.72 -14.25
C THR A 480 33.40 -49.17 -14.50
N GLN A 481 34.21 -49.95 -15.22
CA GLN A 481 33.94 -51.39 -15.42
C GLN A 481 34.12 -52.19 -14.12
N SER A 482 35.07 -51.80 -13.28
CA SER A 482 35.32 -52.45 -11.98
C SER A 482 34.20 -52.15 -10.97
N ILE A 483 33.64 -50.94 -10.97
CA ILE A 483 32.51 -50.57 -10.09
C ILE A 483 31.20 -51.20 -10.59
N VAL A 484 30.96 -51.25 -11.91
CA VAL A 484 29.82 -51.97 -12.48
C VAL A 484 29.91 -53.47 -12.16
N ASN A 485 31.10 -54.07 -12.24
CA ASN A 485 31.31 -55.47 -11.85
C ASN A 485 31.13 -55.68 -10.35
N PHE A 486 31.62 -54.77 -9.50
CA PHE A 486 31.45 -54.83 -8.04
C PHE A 486 29.96 -54.71 -7.62
N VAL A 487 29.23 -53.77 -8.22
CA VAL A 487 27.79 -53.60 -7.99
C VAL A 487 27.03 -54.81 -8.53
N SER A 488 27.38 -55.36 -9.69
CA SER A 488 26.75 -56.57 -10.23
C SER A 488 27.06 -57.83 -9.41
N GLU A 489 28.25 -57.94 -8.81
CA GLU A 489 28.62 -59.04 -7.89
C GLU A 489 27.91 -58.94 -6.54
N HIS A 490 27.64 -57.73 -6.04
CA HIS A 490 27.03 -57.54 -4.72
C HIS A 490 25.50 -57.34 -4.75
N PHE A 491 24.91 -56.92 -5.88
CA PHE A 491 23.45 -56.88 -6.07
C PHE A 491 22.84 -58.17 -6.66
N GLY A 492 23.67 -59.12 -7.10
CA GLY A 492 23.21 -60.47 -7.48
C GLY A 492 22.51 -61.24 -6.36
N VAL A 493 22.59 -60.77 -5.11
CA VAL A 493 21.94 -61.36 -3.93
C VAL A 493 20.46 -60.92 -3.79
N PHE A 494 20.01 -59.87 -4.46
CA PHE A 494 18.59 -59.45 -4.40
C PHE A 494 17.69 -60.17 -5.42
N SER A 495 18.25 -60.76 -6.48
CA SER A 495 17.46 -61.53 -7.46
C SER A 495 16.97 -62.88 -6.94
N SER A 496 17.49 -63.39 -5.81
CA SER A 496 17.03 -64.62 -5.17
C SER A 496 16.01 -64.40 -4.04
N LEU A 497 15.65 -63.15 -3.75
CA LEU A 497 14.62 -62.78 -2.76
C LEU A 497 13.31 -62.27 -3.41
N ILE A 498 13.24 -62.26 -4.74
CA ILE A 498 12.03 -61.95 -5.54
C ILE A 498 11.79 -63.08 -6.57
N GLN A 499 11.90 -64.33 -6.12
CA GLN A 499 11.16 -65.49 -6.61
C GLN A 499 10.44 -66.08 -5.40
#